data_AF-A0A7X8EQG9-F1
#
_entry.id   AF-A0A7X8EQG9-F1
#
_cell.length_a   1.000
_cell.length_b   1.000
_cell.length_c   1.000
_cell.angle_alpha   90.00
_cell.angle_beta   90.00
_cell.angle_gamma   90.00
#
_symmetry.space_group_name_H-M   'P 1'
#
loop_
_entity.id
_entity.type
_entity.pdbx_description
1 polymer ?
#
loop_
_entity_poly.entity_id
_entity_poly.type
_entity_poly.pdbx_seq_one_letter_code
_entity_poly.pdbx_strand_id
1 'polypeptide(L)'
;MANNRCPINSRISKKVLKGSKKYYQEHGKCVYCEMLRYEQSAKVRIIQDNKYFVSFAPYASRFCYETWIMPKQHIYDFGGLKEEHIKYLARILKDLIQRYESVFEGISYNVCFLGPSQEPSTEKDFHWHMQVIPRLGNLGGFELSTGSYINPTPPEMAAETLKKVIIKKR
;
A
#
# COMPACT_ATOMS: atom_id res chain seq x y z
N MET A 1 15.27 6.33 25.52
CA MET A 1 14.03 5.65 25.09
C MET A 1 14.44 4.35 24.42
N ALA A 2 14.14 3.21 25.02
CA ALA A 2 14.52 1.91 24.44
C ALA A 2 13.86 1.77 23.06
N ASN A 3 14.68 1.53 22.04
CA ASN A 3 14.25 1.40 20.66
C ASN A 3 13.57 0.02 20.51
N ASN A 4 12.31 -0.10 20.97
CA ASN A 4 11.47 -1.30 20.94
C ASN A 4 11.03 -1.70 19.51
N ARG A 5 11.89 -1.48 18.52
CA ARG A 5 11.65 -1.97 17.15
C ARG A 5 12.04 -3.44 17.11
N CYS A 6 11.25 -4.23 16.38
CA CYS A 6 11.54 -5.64 16.16
C CYS A 6 13.02 -5.81 15.72
N PRO A 7 13.82 -6.63 16.42
CA PRO A 7 15.23 -6.81 16.10
C PRO A 7 15.47 -7.55 14.79
N ILE A 8 14.42 -8.14 14.21
CA ILE A 8 14.50 -8.94 12.99
C ILE A 8 13.70 -8.26 11.89
N ASN A 9 14.41 -7.81 10.85
CA ASN A 9 13.78 -7.45 9.59
C ASN A 9 13.26 -8.69 8.86
N SER A 10 11.99 -8.67 8.48
CA SER A 10 11.43 -9.70 7.60
C SER A 10 12.22 -9.74 6.28
N ARG A 11 12.30 -10.93 5.66
CA ARG A 11 12.95 -11.10 4.34
C ARG A 11 12.32 -10.16 3.29
N ILE A 12 11.02 -9.90 3.41
CA ILE A 12 10.27 -9.01 2.52
C ILE A 12 10.73 -7.56 2.74
N SER A 13 10.77 -7.08 3.98
CA SER A 13 11.24 -5.73 4.32
C SER A 13 12.65 -5.48 3.78
N LYS A 14 13.58 -6.43 3.93
CA LYS A 14 14.95 -6.30 3.39
C LYS A 14 14.96 -6.15 1.86
N LYS A 15 14.20 -6.98 1.15
CA LYS A 15 14.11 -6.91 -0.34
C LYS A 15 13.55 -5.57 -0.79
N VAL A 16 12.48 -5.11 -0.15
CA VAL A 16 11.81 -3.84 -0.46
C VAL A 16 12.74 -2.66 -0.23
N LEU A 17 13.40 -2.58 0.93
CA LEU A 17 14.35 -1.50 1.25
C LEU A 17 15.55 -1.51 0.30
N LYS A 18 16.12 -2.69 0.00
CA LYS A 18 17.23 -2.83 -0.94
C LYS A 18 16.85 -2.36 -2.34
N GLY A 19 15.66 -2.72 -2.83
CA GLY A 19 15.16 -2.29 -4.14
C GLY A 19 14.95 -0.78 -4.21
N SER A 20 14.35 -0.20 -3.16
CA SER A 20 14.11 1.24 -3.04
C SER A 20 15.42 2.03 -3.03
N LYS A 21 16.40 1.58 -2.24
CA LYS A 21 17.75 2.15 -2.19
C LYS A 21 18.46 2.08 -3.54
N LYS A 22 18.42 0.93 -4.21
CA LYS A 22 19.00 0.77 -5.54
C LYS A 22 18.39 1.75 -6.55
N TYR A 23 17.07 1.85 -6.60
CA TYR A 23 16.39 2.78 -7.50
C TYR A 23 16.79 4.23 -7.22
N TYR A 24 16.86 4.63 -5.94
CA TYR A 24 17.30 5.96 -5.54
C TYR A 24 18.74 6.26 -5.95
N GLN A 25 19.66 5.29 -5.81
CA GLN A 25 21.05 5.45 -6.25
C GLN A 25 21.18 5.63 -7.77
N GLU A 26 20.33 4.96 -8.55
CA GLU A 26 20.35 5.03 -10.01
C GLU A 26 19.66 6.29 -10.57
N HIS A 27 18.58 6.76 -9.94
CA HIS A 27 17.70 7.81 -10.49
C HIS A 27 17.67 9.10 -9.65
N GLY A 28 18.24 9.11 -8.44
CA GLY A 28 18.20 10.24 -7.51
C GLY A 28 16.81 10.58 -6.95
N LYS A 29 15.83 9.68 -7.11
CA LYS A 29 14.43 9.90 -6.72
C LYS A 29 13.87 8.69 -5.97
N CYS A 30 12.89 8.93 -5.11
CA CYS A 30 12.16 7.85 -4.44
C CYS A 30 11.24 7.13 -5.43
N VAL A 31 11.38 5.80 -5.54
CA VAL A 31 10.57 4.96 -6.45
C VAL A 31 9.07 5.10 -6.20
N TYR A 32 8.67 5.19 -4.94
CA TYR A 32 7.28 5.31 -4.52
C TYR A 32 6.67 6.67 -4.87
N CYS A 33 7.45 7.74 -4.79
CA CYS A 33 7.01 9.06 -5.19
C CYS A 33 6.78 9.13 -6.70
N GLU A 34 7.67 8.54 -7.51
CA GLU A 34 7.47 8.46 -8.96
C GLU A 34 6.25 7.58 -9.29
N MET A 35 6.08 6.44 -8.60
CA MET A 35 4.90 5.59 -8.75
C MET A 35 3.61 6.36 -8.43
N LEU A 36 3.56 7.08 -7.32
CA LEU A 36 2.39 7.87 -6.93
C LEU A 36 2.09 8.97 -7.96
N ARG A 37 3.11 9.66 -8.46
CA ARG A 37 2.94 10.68 -9.52
C ARG A 37 2.34 10.06 -10.78
N TYR A 38 2.81 8.89 -11.18
CA TYR A 38 2.28 8.17 -12.34
C TYR A 38 0.82 7.75 -12.13
N GLU A 39 0.48 7.19 -10.97
CA GLU A 39 -0.90 6.80 -10.68
C GLU A 39 -1.84 8.01 -10.64
N GLN A 40 -1.39 9.13 -10.08
CA GLN A 40 -2.15 10.38 -10.03
C GLN A 40 -2.33 11.05 -11.40
N SER A 41 -1.36 10.91 -12.31
CA SER A 41 -1.48 11.45 -13.67
C SER A 41 -2.38 10.57 -14.55
N ALA A 42 -2.22 9.25 -14.49
CA ALA A 42 -3.00 8.30 -15.26
C ALA A 42 -4.46 8.19 -14.76
N LYS A 43 -4.67 8.28 -13.43
CA LYS A 43 -5.98 8.17 -12.75
C LYS A 43 -6.76 6.87 -13.01
N VAL A 44 -6.10 5.87 -13.61
CA VAL A 44 -6.72 4.58 -13.97
C VAL A 44 -6.97 3.73 -12.73
N ARG A 45 -5.97 3.57 -11.86
CA ARG A 45 -6.06 2.68 -10.68
C ARG A 45 -6.33 3.39 -9.36
N ILE A 46 -6.64 4.69 -9.41
CA ILE A 46 -7.00 5.49 -8.23
C ILE A 46 -8.41 5.13 -7.76
N ILE A 47 -8.55 4.72 -6.51
CA ILE A 47 -9.82 4.36 -5.87
C ILE A 47 -10.35 5.56 -5.08
N GLN A 48 -9.51 6.16 -4.23
CA GLN A 48 -9.86 7.35 -3.45
C GLN A 48 -8.71 8.34 -3.44
N ASP A 49 -9.05 9.62 -3.35
CA ASP A 49 -8.10 10.71 -3.27
C ASP A 49 -8.64 11.76 -2.27
N ASN A 50 -7.89 12.02 -1.19
CA ASN A 50 -8.23 13.02 -0.19
C ASN A 50 -7.10 14.06 -0.01
N LYS A 51 -7.21 14.97 0.96
CA LYS A 51 -6.23 16.04 1.18
C LYS A 51 -4.78 15.54 1.28
N TYR A 52 -4.54 14.46 2.03
CA TYR A 52 -3.19 13.99 2.35
C TYR A 52 -2.85 12.62 1.79
N PHE A 53 -3.85 11.80 1.43
CA PHE A 53 -3.68 10.40 1.07
C PHE A 53 -4.37 10.07 -0.24
N VAL A 54 -3.83 9.06 -0.91
CA VAL A 54 -4.41 8.42 -2.09
C VAL A 54 -4.49 6.93 -1.80
N SER A 55 -5.60 6.30 -2.20
CA SER A 55 -5.71 4.85 -2.26
C SER A 55 -5.82 4.38 -3.70
N PHE A 56 -5.06 3.36 -4.06
CA PHE A 56 -4.98 2.84 -5.42
C PHE A 56 -4.62 1.35 -5.44
N ALA A 57 -5.02 0.66 -6.51
CA ALA A 57 -4.53 -0.70 -6.76
C ALA A 57 -3.14 -0.59 -7.44
N PRO A 58 -2.06 -1.10 -6.83
CA PRO A 58 -0.74 -1.01 -7.46
C PRO A 58 -0.72 -1.80 -8.78
N TYR A 59 0.01 -1.29 -9.78
CA TYR A 59 0.16 -1.98 -11.08
C TYR A 59 0.65 -3.43 -10.92
N ALA A 60 1.51 -3.69 -9.93
CA ALA A 60 2.03 -5.02 -9.62
C ALA A 60 1.35 -5.65 -8.38
N SER A 61 0.02 -5.57 -8.27
CA SER A 61 -0.76 -6.24 -7.21
C SER A 61 -0.53 -7.75 -7.21
N ARG A 62 -0.15 -8.29 -6.05
CA ARG A 62 0.02 -9.74 -5.85
C ARG A 62 -1.29 -10.44 -5.52
N PHE A 63 -2.22 -9.72 -4.90
CA PHE A 63 -3.50 -10.25 -4.48
C PHE A 63 -4.66 -9.52 -5.18
N CYS A 64 -5.76 -10.26 -5.40
CA CYS A 64 -7.00 -9.68 -5.89
C CYS A 64 -7.42 -8.51 -4.98
N TYR A 65 -7.73 -7.36 -5.58
CA TYR A 65 -8.15 -6.17 -4.85
C TYR A 65 -7.14 -5.67 -3.81
N GLU A 66 -5.85 -6.04 -3.91
CA GLU A 66 -4.80 -5.40 -3.12
C GLU A 66 -4.83 -3.89 -3.37
N THR A 67 -4.94 -3.12 -2.29
CA THR A 67 -5.00 -1.65 -2.34
C THR A 67 -3.94 -1.07 -1.44
N TRP A 68 -3.20 -0.09 -1.95
CA TRP A 68 -2.22 0.65 -1.18
C TRP A 68 -2.78 2.02 -0.81
N ILE A 69 -2.54 2.46 0.42
CA ILE A 69 -2.80 3.82 0.89
C ILE A 69 -1.46 4.50 1.12
N MET A 70 -1.25 5.62 0.45
CA MET A 70 0.02 6.36 0.46
C MET A 70 -0.21 7.85 0.74
N PRO A 71 0.67 8.50 1.53
CA PRO A 71 0.65 9.95 1.62
C PRO A 71 1.12 10.58 0.31
N LYS A 72 0.55 11.73 -0.01
CA LYS A 72 0.95 12.54 -1.18
C LYS A 72 2.29 13.21 -0.98
N GLN A 73 2.60 13.56 0.26
CA GLN A 73 3.92 14.09 0.63
C GLN A 73 4.85 12.94 0.94
N HIS A 74 6.13 13.10 0.60
CA HIS A 74 7.14 12.11 0.94
C HIS A 74 7.28 12.01 2.45
N ILE A 75 6.92 10.86 3.01
CA ILE A 75 7.12 10.55 4.43
C ILE A 75 7.81 9.18 4.49
N TYR A 76 8.95 9.15 5.17
CA TYR A 76 9.80 7.96 5.24
C TYR A 76 9.23 6.86 6.14
N ASP A 77 8.67 7.26 7.29
CA ASP A 77 8.19 6.33 8.32
C ASP A 77 6.80 6.73 8.81
N PHE A 78 6.02 5.73 9.23
CA PHE A 78 4.68 5.94 9.77
C PHE A 78 4.68 6.84 11.00
N GLY A 79 5.73 6.76 11.84
CA GLY A 79 5.89 7.63 13.01
C GLY A 79 6.09 9.12 12.68
N GLY A 80 6.38 9.47 11.43
CA GLY A 80 6.51 10.86 10.97
C GLY A 80 5.17 11.56 10.68
N LEU A 81 4.03 10.91 10.91
CA LEU A 81 2.72 11.51 10.67
C LEU A 81 2.32 12.52 11.75
N LYS A 82 1.80 13.66 11.31
CA LYS A 82 1.14 14.65 12.17
C LYS A 82 -0.26 14.15 12.56
N GLU A 83 -0.77 14.62 13.69
CA GLU A 83 -2.12 14.27 14.17
C GLU A 83 -3.22 14.57 13.13
N GLU A 84 -3.08 15.66 12.38
CA GLU A 84 -4.01 15.99 11.30
C GLU A 84 -4.03 14.93 10.19
N HIS A 85 -2.89 14.32 9.86
CA HIS A 85 -2.80 13.28 8.84
C HIS A 85 -3.53 12.02 9.29
N ILE A 86 -3.45 11.68 10.58
CA ILE A 86 -4.10 10.48 11.15
C ILE A 86 -5.61 10.52 10.91
N LYS A 87 -6.25 11.70 11.06
CA LYS A 87 -7.70 11.85 10.81
C LYS A 87 -8.07 11.56 9.36
N TYR A 88 -7.26 11.98 8.39
CA TYR A 88 -7.49 11.70 6.96
C TYR A 88 -7.16 10.25 6.59
N LEU A 89 -6.14 9.67 7.22
CA LEU A 89 -5.81 8.26 7.06
C LEU A 89 -6.92 7.34 7.57
N ALA A 90 -7.47 7.64 8.76
CA ALA A 90 -8.57 6.88 9.33
C ALA A 90 -9.82 6.94 8.43
N ARG A 91 -10.11 8.11 7.83
CA ARG A 91 -11.23 8.29 6.90
C ARG A 91 -11.07 7.47 5.63
N ILE A 92 -9.90 7.54 4.97
CA ILE A 92 -9.68 6.81 3.70
C ILE A 92 -9.63 5.29 3.91
N LEU A 93 -9.08 4.84 5.05
CA LEU A 93 -9.08 3.43 5.42
C LEU A 93 -10.50 2.93 5.72
N LYS A 94 -11.29 3.70 6.48
CA LYS A 94 -12.69 3.35 6.77
C LYS A 94 -13.51 3.25 5.47
N ASP A 95 -13.41 4.25 4.58
CA ASP A 95 -14.11 4.22 3.29
C ASP A 95 -13.65 3.02 2.44
N LEU A 96 -12.36 2.69 2.44
CA LEU A 96 -11.84 1.51 1.74
C LEU A 96 -12.46 0.20 2.27
N ILE A 97 -12.51 0.01 3.59
CA ILE A 97 -13.09 -1.19 4.20
C ILE A 97 -14.59 -1.27 3.87
N GLN A 98 -15.32 -0.16 3.95
CA GLN A 98 -16.74 -0.15 3.59
C GLN A 98 -16.97 -0.47 2.11
N ARG A 99 -16.05 -0.06 1.22
CA ARG A 99 -16.08 -0.48 -0.20
C ARG A 99 -15.87 -1.98 -0.36
N TYR A 100 -14.91 -2.56 0.36
CA TYR A 100 -14.72 -4.00 0.35
C TYR A 100 -15.96 -4.74 0.85
N GLU A 101 -16.53 -4.35 1.99
CA GLU A 101 -17.75 -4.96 2.54
C GLU A 101 -18.96 -4.84 1.59
N SER A 102 -19.01 -3.77 0.80
CA SER A 102 -20.09 -3.58 -0.19
C SER A 102 -19.94 -4.47 -1.43
N VAL A 103 -18.71 -4.84 -1.79
CA VAL A 103 -18.42 -5.72 -2.94
C VAL A 103 -18.39 -7.19 -2.51
N PHE A 104 -17.92 -7.46 -1.30
CA PHE A 104 -17.69 -8.78 -0.73
C PHE A 104 -18.28 -8.85 0.67
N GLU A 105 -19.40 -9.53 0.80
CA GLU A 105 -20.05 -9.74 2.10
C GLU A 105 -19.14 -10.56 3.04
N GLY A 106 -18.89 -10.05 4.25
CA GLY A 106 -18.14 -10.77 5.29
C GLY A 106 -16.64 -10.96 5.01
N ILE A 107 -16.03 -10.15 4.14
CA ILE A 107 -14.64 -10.33 3.73
C ILE A 107 -13.64 -10.09 4.88
N SER A 108 -12.71 -11.03 5.04
CA SER A 108 -11.54 -10.86 5.90
C SER A 108 -10.43 -10.11 5.17
N TYR A 109 -9.66 -9.28 5.88
CA TYR A 109 -8.56 -8.53 5.27
C TYR A 109 -7.36 -8.43 6.23
N ASN A 110 -6.18 -8.19 5.65
CA ASN A 110 -4.96 -7.87 6.39
C ASN A 110 -4.57 -6.42 6.12
N VAL A 111 -4.20 -5.69 7.17
CA VAL A 111 -3.58 -4.37 7.05
C VAL A 111 -2.11 -4.52 7.39
N CYS A 112 -1.25 -4.31 6.41
CA CYS A 112 0.19 -4.50 6.53
C CYS A 112 0.91 -3.15 6.45
N PHE A 113 1.84 -2.96 7.38
CA PHE A 113 2.75 -1.83 7.39
C PHE A 113 4.15 -2.33 7.04
N LEU A 114 4.75 -1.73 6.02
CA LEU A 114 6.16 -1.91 5.70
C LEU A 114 6.88 -0.66 6.15
N GLY A 115 7.71 -0.82 7.18
CA GLY A 115 8.54 0.25 7.70
C GLY A 115 10.02 -0.12 7.62
N PRO A 116 10.90 0.88 7.57
CA PRO A 116 12.32 0.68 7.74
C PRO A 116 12.59 0.24 9.18
N SER A 117 12.98 -1.02 9.36
CA SER A 117 13.54 -1.48 10.64
C SER A 117 15.04 -1.62 10.49
N GLN A 118 15.81 -0.96 11.36
CA GLN A 118 17.25 -1.09 11.65
C GLN A 118 18.30 -1.04 10.50
N GLU A 119 17.92 -1.12 9.23
CA GLU A 119 18.85 -1.01 8.09
C GLU A 119 19.15 0.46 7.76
N PRO A 120 20.34 0.77 7.22
CA PRO A 120 20.66 2.09 6.72
C PRO A 120 19.92 2.36 5.39
N SER A 121 18.62 2.62 5.49
CA SER A 121 17.87 3.42 4.51
C SER A 121 17.92 4.89 4.91
N THR A 122 18.07 5.73 3.92
CA THR A 122 18.01 7.19 4.09
C THR A 122 16.55 7.63 4.11
N GLU A 123 16.25 8.75 4.75
CA GLU A 123 14.90 9.32 4.71
C GLU A 123 14.39 9.62 3.29
N LYS A 124 15.27 9.58 2.28
CA LYS A 124 14.96 9.92 0.88
C LYS A 124 14.67 8.73 -0.01
N ASP A 125 15.14 7.53 0.35
CA ASP A 125 15.05 6.36 -0.55
C ASP A 125 13.75 5.56 -0.38
N PHE A 126 13.09 5.66 0.78
CA PHE A 126 11.86 4.93 1.09
C PHE A 126 10.69 5.87 1.42
N HIS A 127 9.48 5.44 1.07
CA HIS A 127 8.23 6.14 1.35
C HIS A 127 7.27 5.12 1.95
N TRP A 128 6.83 5.37 3.18
CA TRP A 128 5.92 4.45 3.84
C TRP A 128 4.58 4.37 3.10
N HIS A 129 3.98 3.19 3.16
CA HIS A 129 2.67 2.94 2.60
C HIS A 129 1.99 1.83 3.40
N MET A 130 0.66 1.89 3.45
CA MET A 130 -0.17 0.85 4.06
C MET A 130 -0.72 -0.04 2.95
N GLN A 131 -0.56 -1.35 3.09
CA GLN A 131 -1.15 -2.33 2.17
C GLN A 131 -2.37 -2.96 2.82
N VAL A 132 -3.51 -2.91 2.15
CA VAL A 132 -4.74 -3.58 2.58
C VAL A 132 -5.03 -4.72 1.61
N ILE A 133 -5.00 -5.94 2.13
CA ILE A 133 -5.06 -7.18 1.35
C ILE A 133 -6.33 -7.96 1.75
N PRO A 134 -7.42 -7.89 0.96
CA PRO A 134 -8.60 -8.70 1.19
C PRO A 134 -8.31 -10.18 0.88
N ARG A 135 -8.92 -11.09 1.64
CA ARG A 135 -8.69 -12.54 1.57
C ARG A 135 -9.81 -13.22 0.78
N LEU A 136 -9.75 -13.07 -0.54
CA LEU A 136 -10.71 -13.69 -1.48
C LEU A 136 -10.34 -15.14 -1.84
N GLY A 137 -9.15 -15.60 -1.48
CA GLY A 137 -8.68 -16.94 -1.74
C GLY A 137 -7.46 -17.29 -0.88
N ASN A 138 -7.09 -18.57 -0.92
CA ASN A 138 -5.88 -19.07 -0.28
C ASN A 138 -4.76 -19.23 -1.30
N LEU A 139 -3.52 -19.10 -0.84
CA LEU A 139 -2.34 -19.40 -1.66
C LEU A 139 -2.32 -20.90 -1.99
N GLY A 140 -2.13 -21.23 -3.26
CA GLY A 140 -1.99 -22.60 -3.73
C GLY A 140 -0.54 -23.09 -3.66
N GLY A 141 -0.32 -24.32 -4.10
CA GLY A 141 1.01 -24.93 -4.13
C GLY A 141 1.99 -24.21 -5.06
N PHE A 142 1.50 -23.58 -6.13
CA PHE A 142 2.33 -22.81 -7.06
C PHE A 142 2.92 -21.57 -6.39
N GLU A 143 2.10 -20.78 -5.71
CA GLU A 143 2.54 -19.56 -5.03
C GLU A 143 3.46 -19.88 -3.87
N LEU A 144 3.14 -20.93 -3.09
CA LEU A 144 3.94 -21.36 -1.96
C LEU A 144 5.32 -21.90 -2.37
N SER A 145 5.40 -22.66 -3.47
CA SER A 145 6.65 -23.27 -3.93
C SER A 145 7.57 -22.30 -4.68
N THR A 146 7.00 -21.42 -5.51
CA THR A 146 7.79 -20.54 -6.39
C THR A 146 7.99 -19.13 -5.84
N GLY A 147 7.12 -18.67 -4.94
CA GLY A 147 7.06 -17.27 -4.54
C GLY A 147 6.54 -16.32 -5.64
N SER A 148 6.02 -16.86 -6.74
CA SER A 148 5.30 -16.11 -7.78
C SER A 148 3.81 -16.06 -7.44
N TYR A 149 3.09 -15.04 -7.90
CA TYR A 149 1.68 -14.85 -7.58
C TYR A 149 0.83 -14.86 -8.85
N ILE A 150 -0.28 -15.60 -8.82
CA ILE A 150 -1.31 -15.53 -9.85
C ILE A 150 -2.42 -14.64 -9.33
N ASN A 151 -2.61 -13.49 -9.96
CA ASN A 151 -3.70 -12.58 -9.65
C ASN A 151 -4.71 -12.58 -10.82
N PRO A 152 -5.87 -13.25 -10.69
CA PRO A 152 -6.87 -13.30 -11.75
C PRO A 152 -7.63 -11.97 -11.94
N THR A 153 -7.47 -11.00 -11.03
CA THR A 153 -8.12 -9.68 -11.15
C THR A 153 -7.11 -8.61 -11.54
N PRO A 154 -7.18 -8.06 -12.76
CA PRO A 154 -6.37 -6.92 -13.16
C PRO A 154 -6.55 -5.75 -12.18
N PRO A 155 -5.48 -5.04 -11.79
CA PRO A 155 -5.57 -3.95 -10.82
C PRO A 155 -6.46 -2.80 -11.31
N GLU A 156 -6.56 -2.58 -12.63
CA GLU A 156 -7.49 -1.61 -13.24
C GLU A 156 -8.95 -1.96 -12.95
N MET A 157 -9.32 -3.23 -13.14
CA MET A 157 -10.67 -3.72 -12.85
C MET A 157 -10.98 -3.68 -11.36
N ALA A 158 -10.00 -4.03 -10.51
CA ALA A 158 -10.16 -3.95 -9.06
C ALA A 158 -10.41 -2.50 -8.63
N ALA A 159 -9.61 -1.56 -9.13
CA ALA A 159 -9.76 -0.15 -8.82
C ALA A 159 -11.11 0.41 -9.31
N GLU A 160 -11.50 0.09 -10.54
CA GLU A 160 -12.78 0.53 -11.11
C GLU A 160 -13.97 0.01 -10.30
N THR A 161 -13.97 -1.27 -9.94
CA THR A 161 -15.03 -1.90 -9.13
C THR A 161 -15.17 -1.19 -7.79
N LEU A 162 -14.07 -1.00 -7.05
CA LEU A 162 -14.11 -0.34 -5.74
C LEU A 162 -14.50 1.13 -5.85
N LYS A 163 -14.09 1.82 -6.91
CA LYS A 163 -14.41 3.23 -7.15
C LYS A 163 -15.89 3.47 -7.41
N LYS A 164 -16.57 2.55 -8.11
CA LYS A 164 -18.02 2.64 -8.42
C LYS A 164 -18.91 2.51 -7.19
N VAL A 165 -18.41 1.96 -6.08
CA VAL A 165 -19.17 1.83 -4.84
C VAL A 165 -19.49 3.21 -4.25
N ILE A 166 -20.76 3.44 -3.95
CA ILE A 166 -21.25 4.66 -3.30
C ILE A 166 -21.42 4.38 -1.80
N ILE A 167 -20.56 4.97 -0.97
CA ILE A 167 -20.66 4.84 0.49
C ILE A 167 -21.62 5.89 1.03
N LYS A 168 -22.68 5.42 1.71
CA LYS A 168 -23.58 6.30 2.47
C LYS A 168 -22.81 6.86 3.67
N LYS A 169 -22.62 8.19 3.72
CA LYS A 169 -22.09 8.85 4.91
C LYS A 169 -23.08 8.66 6.06
N ARG A 170 -22.67 7.94 7.10
CA ARG A 170 -23.33 7.96 8.41
C ARG A 170 -22.85 9.17 9.19
#